data_AF-A0A1B4XCX9-F1
#
_entry.id   AF-A0A1B4XCX9-F1
#
_cell.length_a   1.000
_cell.length_b   1.000
_cell.length_c   1.000
_cell.angle_alpha   90.00
_cell.angle_beta   90.00
_cell.angle_gamma   90.00
#
_symmetry.space_group_name_H-M   'P 1'
#
loop_
_entity.id
_entity.type
_entity.pdbx_description
1 polymer ?
#
loop_
_entity_poly.entity_id
_entity_poly.type
_entity_poly.pdbx_seq_one_letter_code
_entity_poly.pdbx_strand_id
1 'polypeptide(L)'
;MSHNKIPDFTETELWAVRSTLKERYGKEVEPQMADTEVMLGGADGMAWCPALFWSAKGANFTIVKTGPKRFRAYFYYHPEHQLGTGIDSYDEIGDCVISVLQVESDHIRKQKISTDQTPAQTDKDAPEKPDTSPLFWGD
;
A
#
# COMPACT_ATOMS: atom_id res chain seq x y z
N MET A 1 -0.93 -35.17 14.09
CA MET A 1 -0.68 -33.73 14.23
C MET A 1 -1.85 -33.00 13.61
N SER A 2 -2.84 -32.62 14.42
CA SER A 2 -3.96 -31.80 13.98
C SER A 2 -3.40 -30.41 13.66
N HIS A 3 -3.11 -30.14 12.39
CA HIS A 3 -2.87 -28.79 11.90
C HIS A 3 -4.12 -28.00 12.29
N ASN A 4 -4.01 -27.06 13.22
CA ASN A 4 -5.11 -26.17 13.57
C ASN A 4 -5.25 -25.19 12.39
N LYS A 5 -5.85 -25.66 11.30
CA LYS A 5 -5.95 -24.94 10.04
C LYS A 5 -6.83 -23.72 10.30
N ILE A 6 -6.28 -22.54 10.09
CA ILE A 6 -7.04 -21.30 10.16
C ILE A 6 -8.20 -21.43 9.16
N PRO A 7 -9.45 -21.16 9.57
CA PRO A 7 -10.59 -21.31 8.68
C PRO A 7 -10.53 -20.30 7.55
N ASP A 8 -11.03 -20.69 6.38
CA ASP A 8 -11.17 -19.81 5.23
C ASP A 8 -12.14 -18.64 5.53
N PHE A 9 -12.21 -17.70 4.59
CA PHE A 9 -13.15 -16.60 4.67
C PHE A 9 -14.59 -17.10 4.56
N THR A 10 -15.45 -16.61 5.44
CA THR A 10 -16.89 -16.88 5.39
C THR A 10 -17.56 -16.04 4.31
N GLU A 11 -18.74 -16.45 3.85
CA GLU A 11 -19.50 -15.65 2.87
C GLU A 11 -19.82 -14.25 3.39
N THR A 12 -20.11 -14.10 4.69
CA THR A 12 -20.34 -12.80 5.31
C THR A 12 -19.09 -11.92 5.27
N GLU A 13 -17.91 -12.49 5.51
CA GLU A 13 -16.63 -11.77 5.41
C GLU A 13 -16.34 -11.36 3.97
N LEU A 14 -16.54 -12.25 3.00
CA LEU A 14 -16.38 -11.95 1.57
C LEU A 14 -17.35 -10.86 1.11
N TRP A 15 -18.62 -10.94 1.53
CA TRP A 15 -19.64 -9.95 1.23
C TRP A 15 -19.29 -8.57 1.80
N ALA A 16 -18.76 -8.51 3.03
CA ALA A 16 -18.31 -7.27 3.64
C ALA A 16 -17.18 -6.63 2.82
N VAL A 17 -16.16 -7.42 2.44
CA VAL A 17 -15.05 -6.94 1.60
C VAL A 17 -15.58 -6.42 0.26
N ARG A 18 -16.35 -7.23 -0.47
CA ARG A 18 -16.90 -6.85 -1.79
C ARG A 18 -17.72 -5.57 -1.72
N SER A 19 -18.57 -5.43 -0.70
CA SER A 19 -19.40 -4.24 -0.48
C SER A 19 -18.55 -3.00 -0.24
N THR A 20 -17.56 -3.08 0.65
CA THR A 20 -16.63 -1.97 0.91
C THR A 20 -15.84 -1.57 -0.33
N LEU A 21 -15.34 -2.54 -1.12
CA LEU A 21 -14.61 -2.24 -2.36
C LEU A 21 -15.53 -1.59 -3.41
N LYS A 22 -16.78 -2.05 -3.52
CA LYS A 22 -17.77 -1.46 -4.43
C LYS A 22 -18.07 -0.01 -4.08
N GLU A 23 -18.25 0.30 -2.81
CA GLU A 23 -18.45 1.67 -2.32
C GLU A 23 -17.20 2.54 -2.58
N ARG A 24 -16.01 2.01 -2.31
CA ARG A 24 -14.74 2.75 -2.50
C ARG A 24 -14.46 3.11 -3.96
N TYR A 25 -14.71 2.17 -4.88
CA TYR A 25 -14.31 2.29 -6.28
C TYR A 25 -15.45 2.62 -7.24
N GLY A 26 -16.71 2.59 -6.79
CA GLY A 26 -17.89 2.82 -7.63
C GLY A 26 -18.16 1.71 -8.66
N LYS A 27 -17.47 0.56 -8.53
CA LYS A 27 -17.60 -0.61 -9.41
C LYS A 27 -17.31 -1.88 -8.64
N GLU A 28 -17.78 -3.01 -9.15
CA GLU A 28 -17.47 -4.30 -8.54
C GLU A 28 -15.98 -4.63 -8.69
N VAL A 29 -15.37 -5.00 -7.58
CA VAL A 29 -13.99 -5.48 -7.49
C VAL A 29 -14.05 -6.81 -6.75
N GLU A 30 -13.72 -7.88 -7.46
CA GLU A 30 -13.76 -9.23 -6.90
C GLU A 30 -12.41 -9.58 -6.27
N PRO A 31 -12.34 -9.76 -4.94
CA PRO A 31 -11.12 -10.20 -4.28
C PRO A 31 -10.84 -11.67 -4.64
N GLN A 32 -9.59 -11.95 -5.00
CA GLN A 32 -9.10 -13.30 -5.25
C GLN A 32 -8.75 -13.97 -3.92
N MET A 33 -9.22 -15.20 -3.72
CA MET A 33 -8.78 -16.03 -2.61
C MET A 33 -7.42 -16.64 -2.93
N ALA A 34 -6.51 -16.57 -1.96
CA ALA A 34 -5.15 -17.09 -2.04
C ALA A 34 -4.73 -17.64 -0.67
N ASP A 35 -3.58 -18.29 -0.62
CA ASP A 35 -2.90 -18.64 0.63
C ASP A 35 -1.55 -17.93 0.69
N THR A 36 -1.17 -17.47 1.88
CA THR A 36 0.12 -16.80 2.08
C THR A 36 0.76 -17.24 3.39
N GLU A 37 2.08 -17.31 3.38
CA GLU A 37 2.86 -17.74 4.54
C GLU A 37 3.18 -16.52 5.42
N VAL A 38 2.77 -16.55 6.69
CA VAL A 38 2.87 -15.39 7.58
C VAL A 38 3.42 -15.80 8.93
N MET A 39 4.24 -14.94 9.51
CA MET A 39 4.73 -15.10 10.88
C MET A 39 3.60 -14.78 11.87
N LEU A 40 3.09 -15.83 12.50
CA LEU A 40 2.18 -15.72 13.64
C LEU A 40 3.06 -15.59 14.88
N GLY A 41 3.18 -14.37 15.41
CA GLY A 41 4.12 -14.09 16.51
C GLY A 41 3.96 -15.04 17.70
N GLY A 42 5.05 -15.28 18.43
CA GLY A 42 5.11 -16.23 19.54
C GLY A 42 5.75 -17.56 19.14
N ALA A 43 5.25 -18.67 19.70
CA ALA A 43 5.80 -20.02 19.46
C ALA A 43 5.29 -20.68 18.17
N ASP A 44 4.27 -20.09 17.53
CA ASP A 44 3.57 -20.70 16.38
C ASP A 44 4.36 -20.58 15.06
N GLY A 45 5.33 -19.67 15.00
CA GLY A 45 6.24 -19.54 13.87
C GLY A 45 5.55 -19.13 12.57
N MET A 46 6.08 -19.62 11.45
CA MET A 46 5.58 -19.32 10.11
C MET A 46 4.43 -20.28 9.75
N ALA A 47 3.29 -19.75 9.32
CA ALA A 47 2.10 -20.55 9.01
C ALA A 47 1.41 -20.10 7.72
N TRP A 48 0.87 -21.08 6.98
CA TRP A 48 0.00 -20.84 5.83
C TRP A 48 -1.37 -20.36 6.28
N CYS A 49 -1.73 -19.16 5.86
CA CYS A 49 -2.93 -18.46 6.24
C CYS A 49 -3.76 -18.10 5.00
N PRO A 50 -5.10 -18.23 5.05
CA PRO A 50 -5.96 -17.74 3.98
C PRO A 50 -5.79 -16.25 3.78
N ALA A 51 -5.79 -15.82 2.53
CA ALA A 51 -5.65 -14.44 2.12
C ALA A 51 -6.65 -14.02 1.04
N LEU A 52 -7.01 -12.74 1.05
CA LEU A 52 -7.72 -12.07 -0.03
C LEU A 52 -6.78 -11.10 -0.71
N PHE A 53 -6.82 -11.08 -2.04
CA PHE A 53 -5.97 -10.23 -2.87
C PHE A 53 -6.79 -9.45 -3.88
N TRP A 54 -6.49 -8.17 -4.07
CA TRP A 54 -7.01 -7.41 -5.20
C TRP A 54 -6.05 -6.29 -5.59
N SER A 55 -6.16 -5.82 -6.83
CA SER A 55 -5.39 -4.69 -7.33
C SER A 55 -6.32 -3.55 -7.72
N ALA A 56 -5.97 -2.33 -7.33
CA ALA A 56 -6.71 -1.14 -7.69
C ALA A 56 -5.81 0.09 -7.71
N LYS A 57 -5.98 0.97 -8.71
CA LYS A 57 -5.23 2.23 -8.85
C LYS A 57 -3.69 2.08 -8.80
N GLY A 58 -3.18 0.94 -9.24
CA GLY A 58 -1.74 0.63 -9.22
C GLY A 58 -1.21 0.08 -7.89
N ALA A 59 -2.03 0.03 -6.85
CA ALA A 59 -1.72 -0.65 -5.60
C ALA A 59 -2.27 -2.08 -5.61
N ASN A 60 -1.52 -2.98 -4.98
CA ASN A 60 -1.93 -4.33 -4.64
C ASN A 60 -2.26 -4.40 -3.16
N PHE A 61 -3.37 -5.02 -2.82
CA PHE A 61 -3.85 -5.15 -1.45
C PHE A 61 -3.92 -6.61 -1.06
N THR A 62 -3.67 -6.88 0.21
CA THR A 62 -3.79 -8.22 0.77
C THR A 62 -4.39 -8.15 2.17
N ILE A 63 -5.40 -8.98 2.41
CA ILE A 63 -5.97 -9.21 3.75
C ILE A 63 -5.68 -10.66 4.11
N VAL A 64 -5.00 -10.87 5.23
CA VAL A 64 -4.66 -12.21 5.73
C VAL A 64 -5.53 -12.52 6.94
N LYS A 65 -6.17 -13.68 6.92
CA LYS A 65 -6.86 -14.25 8.08
C LYS A 65 -5.84 -15.06 8.89
N THR A 66 -5.50 -14.56 10.06
CA THR A 66 -4.52 -15.17 10.99
C THR A 66 -5.20 -15.97 12.11
N GLY A 67 -6.52 -15.93 12.17
CA GLY A 67 -7.36 -16.66 13.11
C GLY A 67 -8.85 -16.48 12.77
N PRO A 68 -9.78 -17.12 13.49
CA PRO A 68 -11.20 -17.11 13.16
C PRO A 68 -11.83 -15.72 13.02
N LYS A 69 -11.36 -14.76 13.83
CA LYS A 69 -11.73 -13.34 13.78
C LYS A 69 -10.49 -12.49 13.99
N ARG A 70 -9.43 -12.75 13.22
CA ARG A 70 -8.19 -12.00 13.32
C ARG A 70 -7.62 -11.74 11.94
N PHE A 71 -7.58 -10.48 11.57
CA PHE A 71 -7.22 -10.04 10.23
C PHE A 71 -6.01 -9.11 10.27
N ARG A 72 -5.14 -9.23 9.27
CA ARG A 72 -4.05 -8.30 9.01
C ARG A 72 -4.18 -7.79 7.59
N ALA A 73 -3.84 -6.53 7.38
CA ALA A 73 -3.86 -5.92 6.07
C ALA A 73 -2.51 -5.30 5.73
N TYR A 74 -2.12 -5.44 4.47
CA TYR A 74 -1.02 -4.72 3.89
C TYR A 74 -1.32 -4.39 2.44
N PHE A 75 -0.65 -3.36 1.92
CA PHE A 75 -0.69 -3.00 0.52
C PHE A 75 0.72 -2.71 0.02
N TYR A 76 0.91 -2.79 -1.29
CA TYR A 76 2.19 -2.55 -1.92
C TYR A 76 2.02 -2.11 -3.38
N TYR A 77 2.91 -1.24 -3.84
CA TYR A 77 3.04 -0.93 -5.26
C TYR A 77 4.06 -1.85 -5.94
N HIS A 78 5.07 -2.30 -5.17
CA HIS A 78 6.12 -3.22 -5.58
C HIS A 78 6.25 -4.33 -4.53
N PRO A 79 6.39 -5.61 -4.93
CA PRO A 79 6.39 -6.73 -3.98
C PRO A 79 7.42 -6.63 -2.85
N GLU A 80 8.57 -5.98 -3.09
CA GLU A 80 9.60 -5.75 -2.07
C GLU A 80 9.21 -4.73 -0.97
N HIS A 81 8.20 -3.90 -1.21
CA HIS A 81 7.82 -2.79 -0.35
C HIS A 81 6.39 -2.92 0.14
N GLN A 82 6.21 -3.73 1.19
CA GLN A 82 4.91 -3.90 1.84
C GLN A 82 4.70 -2.84 2.92
N LEU A 83 3.52 -2.23 2.88
CA LEU A 83 3.08 -1.20 3.82
C LEU A 83 1.88 -1.74 4.60
N GLY A 84 2.01 -1.80 5.91
CA GLY A 84 0.92 -2.16 6.82
C GLY A 84 0.08 -0.95 7.23
N THR A 85 -1.01 -1.21 7.95
CA THR A 85 -1.87 -0.16 8.51
C THR A 85 -1.32 0.45 9.82
N GLY A 86 -0.29 -0.15 10.41
CA GLY A 86 0.22 0.19 11.74
C GLY A 86 -0.57 -0.45 12.90
N ILE A 87 -1.57 -1.28 12.60
CA ILE A 87 -2.34 -2.07 13.57
C ILE A 87 -1.98 -3.55 13.42
N ASP A 88 -1.64 -4.20 14.54
CA ASP A 88 -1.15 -5.59 14.55
C ASP A 88 -2.20 -6.61 14.11
N SER A 89 -3.47 -6.38 14.45
CA SER A 89 -4.59 -7.20 14.00
C SER A 89 -5.93 -6.53 14.25
N TYR A 90 -6.92 -6.87 13.43
CA TYR A 90 -8.31 -6.47 13.55
C TYR A 90 -9.18 -7.67 13.86
N ASP A 91 -10.22 -7.46 14.66
CA ASP A 91 -11.21 -8.52 14.96
C ASP A 91 -12.40 -8.51 13.98
N GLU A 92 -12.54 -7.43 13.21
CA GLU A 92 -13.56 -7.24 12.18
C GLU A 92 -12.92 -6.97 10.82
N ILE A 93 -13.35 -7.71 9.79
CA ILE A 93 -12.77 -7.60 8.45
C ILE A 93 -13.10 -6.27 7.77
N GLY A 94 -14.27 -5.69 8.05
CA GLY A 94 -14.68 -4.40 7.51
C GLY A 94 -13.71 -3.30 7.91
N ASP A 95 -13.41 -3.20 9.22
CA ASP A 95 -12.43 -2.24 9.75
C ASP A 95 -11.03 -2.45 9.17
N CYS A 96 -10.62 -3.72 9.01
CA CYS A 96 -9.35 -4.08 8.41
C CYS A 96 -9.23 -3.55 6.96
N VAL A 97 -10.27 -3.76 6.14
CA VAL A 97 -10.33 -3.32 4.74
C VAL A 97 -10.42 -1.79 4.65
N ILE A 98 -11.26 -1.15 5.47
CA ILE A 98 -11.38 0.31 5.49
C ILE A 98 -10.04 0.95 5.87
N SER A 99 -9.38 0.42 6.89
CA SER A 99 -8.13 0.96 7.39
C SER A 99 -7.02 0.89 6.33
N VAL A 100 -6.87 -0.23 5.61
CA VAL A 100 -5.84 -0.32 4.55
C VAL A 100 -6.12 0.62 3.38
N LEU A 101 -7.39 0.81 3.01
CA LEU A 101 -7.77 1.76 1.96
C LEU A 101 -7.54 3.22 2.36
N GLN A 102 -7.75 3.55 3.64
CA GLN A 102 -7.47 4.89 4.18
C GLN A 102 -5.97 5.16 4.22
N VAL A 103 -5.19 4.22 4.74
CA VAL A 103 -3.72 4.36 4.84
C VAL A 103 -3.09 4.49 3.45
N GLU A 104 -3.57 3.74 2.46
CA GLU A 104 -3.14 3.88 1.06
C GLU A 104 -3.46 5.28 0.51
N SER A 105 -4.67 5.79 0.78
CA SER A 105 -5.09 7.12 0.33
C SER A 105 -4.23 8.23 0.95
N ASP A 106 -3.87 8.08 2.23
CA ASP A 106 -2.97 8.98 2.94
C ASP A 106 -1.54 8.89 2.41
N HIS A 107 -1.07 7.69 2.05
CA HIS A 107 0.24 7.48 1.44
C HIS A 107 0.35 8.22 0.11
N ILE A 108 -0.64 8.06 -0.77
CA ILE A 108 -0.72 8.81 -2.04
C ILE A 108 -0.72 10.32 -1.78
N ARG A 109 -1.50 10.78 -0.81
CA ARG A 109 -1.58 12.22 -0.48
C ARG A 109 -0.22 12.76 -0.05
N LYS A 110 0.51 12.03 0.80
CA LYS A 110 1.85 12.41 1.26
C LYS A 110 2.87 12.44 0.12
N GLN A 111 2.84 11.46 -0.78
CA GLN A 111 3.74 11.41 -1.94
C GLN A 111 3.50 12.55 -2.93
N LYS A 112 2.24 12.94 -3.17
CA LYS A 112 1.91 14.08 -4.03
C LYS A 112 2.45 15.39 -3.44
N ILE A 113 2.24 15.60 -2.14
CA ILE A 113 2.75 16.79 -1.43
C ILE A 113 4.28 16.86 -1.50
N SER A 114 4.99 15.75 -1.30
CA SER A 114 6.46 15.75 -1.39
C SER A 114 6.97 16.03 -2.81
N THR A 115 6.23 15.60 -3.83
CA THR A 115 6.61 15.83 -5.23
C THR A 115 6.44 17.30 -5.61
N ASP A 116 5.36 17.94 -5.16
CA ASP A 116 5.12 19.37 -5.38
C ASP A 116 6.08 20.28 -4.58
N GLN A 117 6.72 19.76 -3.53
CA GLN A 117 7.69 20.48 -2.69
C GLN A 117 9.14 20.44 -3.18
N THR A 118 9.42 19.92 -4.39
CA THR A 118 10.74 20.07 -5.01
C THR A 118 10.71 21.28 -5.94
N PRO A 119 11.21 22.47 -5.53
CA PRO A 119 11.45 23.53 -6.51
C PRO A 119 12.56 23.03 -7.43
N ALA A 120 12.37 23.22 -8.74
CA ALA A 120 13.44 23.05 -9.71
C ALA A 120 14.70 23.73 -9.19
N GLN A 121 15.76 22.94 -8.98
CA GLN A 121 17.09 23.44 -8.68
C GLN A 121 17.46 24.36 -9.85
N THR A 122 17.47 25.67 -9.60
CA THR A 122 17.92 26.64 -10.58
C THR A 122 19.41 26.41 -10.77
N ASP A 123 19.76 25.99 -11.98
CA ASP A 123 21.11 25.74 -12.46
C ASP A 123 21.93 27.03 -12.27
N LYS A 124 22.69 27.10 -11.16
CA LYS A 124 23.53 28.25 -10.80
C LYS A 124 24.97 28.14 -11.31
N ASP A 125 25.28 27.08 -12.07
CA ASP A 125 26.62 26.81 -12.57
C ASP A 125 26.74 26.98 -14.10
N ALA A 126 26.03 27.96 -14.67
CA ALA A 126 26.38 28.45 -16.00
C ALA A 126 27.65 29.33 -15.86
N PRO A 127 28.80 28.97 -16.45
CA PRO A 127 29.98 29.83 -16.40
C PRO A 127 29.65 31.14 -17.14
N GLU A 128 29.75 32.26 -16.45
CA GLU A 128 29.69 33.59 -17.05
C GLU A 128 30.73 33.65 -18.17
N LYS A 129 30.26 33.80 -19.41
CA LYS A 129 31.14 34.09 -20.55
C LYS A 129 31.78 35.45 -20.27
N PRO A 130 33.12 35.58 -20.35
CA PRO A 130 33.76 36.87 -20.19
C PRO A 130 33.27 37.81 -21.29
N ASP A 131 32.86 39.01 -20.88
CA ASP A 131 32.43 40.13 -21.70
C ASP A 131 33.53 40.51 -22.70
N THR A 132 33.42 40.04 -23.94
CA THR A 132 34.28 40.49 -25.05
C THR A 132 33.67 41.73 -25.70
N SER A 133 33.52 42.79 -24.91
CA SER A 133 33.27 44.12 -25.45
C SER A 133 34.56 44.65 -26.11
N PRO A 134 34.54 45.07 -27.39
CA PRO A 134 35.75 45.52 -28.07
C PRO A 134 36.18 46.89 -27.52
N LEU A 135 37.38 46.94 -26.93
CA LEU A 135 38.02 48.18 -26.50
C LEU A 135 38.37 49.03 -27.72
N PHE A 136 37.54 50.05 -27.93
CA PHE A 136 37.77 51.17 -28.82
C PHE A 136 38.97 51.99 -28.29
N TRP A 137 40.09 52.00 -29.03
CA TRP A 137 41.20 52.92 -28.81
C TRP A 137 41.38 53.76 -30.09
N GLY A 138 41.06 55.04 -30.00
CA GLY A 138 41.40 56.05 -30.99
C GLY A 138 42.72 56.72 -30.60
N ASP A 139 43.69 56.69 -31.51
CA ASP A 139 44.33 57.83 -32.20
C ASP A 139 45.51 57.32 -33.06
#